data_AF-A0A2R5GDS6-F1
#
_entry.id   AF-A0A2R5GDS6-F1
#
_cell.length_a   1.000
_cell.length_b   1.000
_cell.length_c   1.000
_cell.angle_alpha   90.00
_cell.angle_beta   90.00
_cell.angle_gamma   90.00
#
_symmetry.space_group_name_H-M   'P 1'
#
loop_
_entity.id
_entity.type
_entity.pdbx_description
1 polymer ?
#
loop_
_entity_poly.entity_id
_entity_poly.type
_entity_poly.pdbx_seq_one_letter_code
_entity_poly.pdbx_strand_id
1 'polypeptide(L)'
;MASGAEGAWVDHYATLGLTVAAATATAEGQVDGGDEAALPTRREISKAFRRLALALHPDKQPAGLSEADRKAVAAKFEAVSLANEVLQNDELREAYDVQYRARMKEALRRQKLDAKSRAMELDLVARERAAREGEKQARAAHDAALQTAQWIQSEDAAFKRKTLDALAETSRSAHDSMPLHSSSSSSSSRHASTLSAASKKEIDHYAKLFRTYEDEILAALEAA
;
A
#
# COMPACT_ATOMS: atom_id res chain seq x y z
N MET A 1 -21.74 3.00 19.69
CA MET A 1 -22.46 4.05 20.44
C MET A 1 -21.44 4.94 21.14
N ALA A 2 -21.08 6.05 20.52
CA ALA A 2 -20.25 7.10 21.13
C ALA A 2 -20.70 8.44 20.53
N SER A 3 -21.96 8.79 20.78
CA SER A 3 -22.49 10.13 20.50
C SER A 3 -22.59 10.87 21.83
N GLY A 4 -21.42 11.14 22.42
CA GLY A 4 -21.32 12.12 23.47
C GLY A 4 -21.53 13.48 22.84
N ALA A 5 -22.71 14.06 23.02
CA ALA A 5 -22.93 15.48 22.86
C ALA A 5 -22.15 16.21 23.98
N GLU A 6 -20.82 16.14 23.94
CA GLU A 6 -19.99 17.04 24.72
C GLU A 6 -20.27 18.45 24.20
N GLY A 7 -20.71 19.34 25.09
CA GLY A 7 -21.09 20.71 24.75
C GLY A 7 -20.07 21.30 23.77
N ALA A 8 -20.50 21.47 22.52
CA ALA A 8 -19.64 21.94 21.44
C ALA A 8 -19.03 23.27 21.90
N TRP A 9 -17.73 23.24 22.18
CA TRP A 9 -17.06 24.44 22.68
C TRP A 9 -17.23 25.54 21.65
N VAL A 10 -17.75 26.67 22.12
CA VAL A 10 -18.03 27.81 21.27
C VAL A 10 -16.76 28.63 21.14
N ASP A 11 -16.28 28.74 19.91
CA ASP A 11 -15.20 29.67 19.59
C ASP A 11 -15.77 31.09 19.54
N HIS A 12 -15.45 31.91 20.54
CA HIS A 12 -15.88 33.30 20.63
C HIS A 12 -15.23 34.18 19.56
N TYR A 13 -14.00 33.86 19.13
CA TYR A 13 -13.36 34.55 18.01
C TYR A 13 -14.08 34.23 16.70
N ALA A 14 -14.34 32.95 16.43
CA ALA A 14 -15.06 32.55 15.22
C ALA A 14 -16.51 33.07 15.21
N THR A 15 -17.16 33.18 16.38
CA THR A 15 -18.52 33.74 16.51
C THR A 15 -18.57 35.21 16.08
N LEU A 16 -17.51 35.97 16.33
CA LEU A 16 -17.36 37.35 15.84
C LEU A 16 -16.87 37.42 14.37
N GLY A 17 -16.67 36.27 13.72
CA GLY A 17 -16.09 36.19 12.38
C GLY A 17 -14.63 36.64 12.34
N LEU A 18 -13.93 36.55 13.47
CA LEU A 18 -12.51 36.84 13.59
C LEU A 18 -11.74 35.53 13.44
N THR A 19 -10.91 35.46 12.40
CA THR A 19 -9.95 34.37 12.27
C THR A 19 -8.72 34.72 13.08
N VAL A 20 -8.35 33.87 14.04
CA VAL A 20 -7.03 33.96 14.67
C VAL A 20 -6.01 33.61 13.59
N ALA A 21 -5.32 34.63 13.08
CA ALA A 21 -4.38 34.45 12.00
C ALA A 21 -3.24 33.54 12.49
N ALA A 22 -3.05 32.40 11.81
CA ALA A 22 -1.75 31.76 11.81
C ALA A 22 -0.79 32.77 11.19
N ALA A 23 0.14 33.30 12.00
CA ALA A 23 1.04 34.41 11.66
C ALA A 23 1.55 34.31 10.21
N THR A 24 0.87 34.99 9.30
CA THR A 24 1.24 35.08 7.90
C THR A 24 1.12 36.54 7.52
N ALA A 25 2.25 37.21 7.74
CA ALA A 25 2.76 38.38 7.03
C ALA A 25 1.75 39.43 6.54
N THR A 26 1.75 40.63 7.15
CA THR A 26 1.68 41.91 6.41
C THR A 26 2.13 43.08 7.31
N ALA A 27 3.26 43.66 6.92
CA ALA A 27 3.68 45.07 6.91
C ALA A 27 3.51 45.99 8.16
N GLU A 28 4.67 46.48 8.59
CA GLU A 28 4.94 47.75 9.29
C GLU A 28 4.56 47.84 10.78
N GLY A 29 5.56 47.53 11.62
CA GLY A 29 5.59 47.90 13.02
C GLY A 29 6.29 46.86 13.86
N GLN A 30 7.52 47.16 14.28
CA GLN A 30 8.35 46.44 15.25
C GLN A 30 7.53 45.59 16.26
N VAL A 31 7.62 44.27 16.17
CA VAL A 31 7.13 43.35 17.20
C VAL A 31 8.29 42.47 17.65
N ASP A 32 8.66 42.68 18.90
CA ASP A 32 9.62 41.87 19.63
C ASP A 32 9.08 40.44 19.82
N GLY A 33 9.98 39.47 19.93
CA GLY A 33 9.78 38.05 19.62
C GLY A 33 8.58 37.33 20.26
N GLY A 34 7.97 36.45 19.45
CA GLY A 34 7.11 35.35 19.94
C GLY A 34 6.30 34.70 18.83
N ASP A 35 6.65 33.46 18.46
CA ASP A 35 5.92 32.57 17.53
C ASP A 35 4.55 32.11 18.11
N GLU A 36 3.73 33.04 18.60
CA GLU A 36 2.40 32.77 19.13
C GLU A 36 1.37 33.37 18.17
N ALA A 37 0.39 32.56 17.74
CA ALA A 37 -0.68 32.99 16.83
C ALA A 37 -1.29 34.31 17.31
N ALA A 38 -1.33 35.31 16.42
CA ALA A 38 -1.76 36.66 16.76
C ALA A 38 -3.27 36.66 17.06
N LEU A 39 -3.62 36.78 18.33
CA LEU A 39 -5.01 36.89 18.77
C LEU A 39 -5.56 38.28 18.42
N PRO A 40 -6.84 38.39 18.01
CA PRO A 40 -7.44 39.67 17.62
C PRO A 40 -7.35 40.74 18.70
N THR A 41 -7.05 41.98 18.32
CA THR A 41 -6.94 43.11 19.25
C THR A 41 -8.32 43.57 19.76
N ARG A 42 -8.38 44.27 20.91
CA ARG A 42 -9.63 44.85 21.46
C ARG A 42 -10.38 45.74 20.45
N ARG A 43 -9.64 46.46 19.59
CA ARG A 43 -10.19 47.33 18.55
C ARG A 43 -10.91 46.52 17.47
N GLU A 44 -10.34 45.40 17.07
CA GLU A 44 -10.92 44.49 16.07
C GLU A 44 -12.17 43.79 16.62
N ILE A 45 -12.13 43.32 17.86
CA ILE A 45 -13.27 42.72 18.56
C ILE A 45 -14.44 43.71 18.63
N SER A 46 -14.19 44.94 19.09
CA SER A 46 -15.20 46.01 19.13
C SER A 46 -15.75 46.37 17.75
N LYS A 47 -14.91 46.36 16.71
CA LYS A 47 -15.32 46.65 15.33
C LYS A 47 -16.21 45.51 14.78
N ALA A 48 -15.81 44.26 14.98
CA ALA A 48 -16.54 43.09 14.55
C ALA A 48 -17.91 43.00 15.24
N PHE A 49 -17.94 43.18 16.56
CA PHE A 49 -19.18 43.21 17.34
C PHE A 49 -20.14 44.28 16.84
N ARG A 50 -19.70 45.54 16.68
CA ARG A 50 -20.58 46.63 16.19
C ARG A 50 -21.17 46.32 14.81
N ARG A 51 -20.37 45.77 13.90
CA ARG A 51 -20.83 45.38 12.56
C ARG A 51 -21.89 44.28 12.62
N LEU A 52 -21.65 43.24 13.42
CA LEU A 52 -22.59 42.11 13.56
C LEU A 52 -23.85 42.49 14.34
N ALA A 53 -23.72 43.29 15.38
CA ALA A 53 -24.84 43.79 16.18
C ALA A 53 -25.81 44.61 15.31
N LEU A 54 -25.30 45.47 14.43
CA LEU A 54 -26.16 46.24 13.50
C LEU A 54 -26.87 45.36 12.47
N ALA A 55 -26.21 44.29 12.00
CA ALA A 55 -26.77 43.38 11.00
C ALA A 55 -27.81 42.41 11.60
N LEU A 56 -27.57 41.92 12.81
CA LEU A 56 -28.37 40.90 13.47
C LEU A 56 -29.38 41.47 14.48
N HIS A 57 -29.51 42.80 14.57
CA HIS A 57 -30.43 43.43 15.50
C HIS A 57 -31.89 43.01 15.22
N PRO A 58 -32.66 42.59 16.23
CA PRO A 58 -34.03 42.11 16.03
C PRO A 58 -34.97 43.17 15.44
N ASP A 59 -34.75 44.44 15.75
CA ASP A 59 -35.54 45.58 15.24
C ASP A 59 -35.36 45.86 13.73
N LYS A 60 -34.21 45.47 13.15
CA LYS A 60 -33.86 45.78 11.75
C LYS A 60 -34.14 44.62 10.78
N GLN A 61 -34.81 43.56 11.25
CA GLN A 61 -35.10 42.39 10.42
C GLN A 61 -36.28 42.64 9.48
N PRO A 62 -36.25 42.14 8.23
CA PRO A 62 -37.37 42.31 7.29
C PRO A 62 -38.66 41.70 7.82
N ALA A 63 -39.78 42.40 7.64
CA ALA A 63 -41.11 41.93 8.07
C ALA A 63 -41.54 40.60 7.40
N GLY A 64 -40.95 40.26 6.25
CA GLY A 64 -41.24 39.02 5.51
C GLY A 64 -40.44 37.78 5.93
N LEU A 65 -39.58 37.86 6.96
CA LEU A 65 -38.88 36.67 7.46
C LEU A 65 -39.83 35.71 8.16
N SER A 66 -39.63 34.40 7.92
CA SER A 66 -40.27 33.34 8.69
C SER A 66 -39.95 33.47 10.19
N GLU A 67 -40.87 33.04 11.04
CA GLU A 67 -40.63 33.00 12.49
C GLU A 67 -39.39 32.17 12.85
N ALA A 68 -39.10 31.10 12.09
CA ALA A 68 -37.92 30.28 12.28
C ALA A 68 -36.63 31.07 12.02
N ASP A 69 -36.60 31.87 10.95
CA ASP A 69 -35.44 32.69 10.59
C ASP A 69 -35.22 33.81 11.61
N ARG A 70 -36.32 34.43 12.10
CA ARG A 70 -36.25 35.45 13.15
C ARG A 70 -35.64 34.89 14.44
N LYS A 71 -36.05 33.69 14.85
CA LYS A 71 -35.46 33.00 16.01
C LYS A 71 -33.99 32.66 15.79
N ALA A 72 -33.61 32.22 14.59
CA ALA A 72 -32.23 31.91 14.26
C ALA A 72 -31.33 33.16 14.29
N VAL A 73 -31.82 34.32 13.82
CA VAL A 73 -31.09 35.59 13.90
C VAL A 73 -30.94 36.06 15.34
N ALA A 74 -32.02 35.97 16.15
CA ALA A 74 -31.97 36.31 17.56
C ALA A 74 -30.94 35.46 18.33
N ALA A 75 -30.93 34.14 18.11
CA ALA A 75 -29.96 33.24 18.72
C ALA A 75 -28.50 33.58 18.32
N LYS A 76 -28.28 33.98 17.06
CA LYS A 76 -26.95 34.46 16.61
C LYS A 76 -26.55 35.77 17.28
N PHE A 77 -27.49 36.70 17.46
CA PHE A 77 -27.24 37.96 18.14
C PHE A 77 -26.88 37.75 19.61
N GLU A 78 -27.60 36.85 20.31
CA GLU A 78 -27.28 36.45 21.67
C GLU A 78 -25.88 35.83 21.76
N ALA A 79 -25.53 34.91 20.85
CA ALA A 79 -24.19 34.31 20.81
C ALA A 79 -23.08 35.35 20.57
N VAL A 80 -23.30 36.31 19.66
CA VAL A 80 -22.37 37.42 19.39
C VAL A 80 -22.23 38.35 20.59
N SER A 81 -23.31 38.59 21.33
CA SER A 81 -23.32 39.42 22.54
C SER A 81 -22.53 38.77 23.67
N LEU A 82 -22.76 37.48 23.92
CA LEU A 82 -22.01 36.68 24.89
C LEU A 82 -20.52 36.60 24.53
N ALA A 83 -20.19 36.38 23.26
CA ALA A 83 -18.80 36.37 22.79
C ALA A 83 -18.11 37.72 23.05
N ASN A 84 -18.79 38.84 22.80
CA ASN A 84 -18.23 40.16 23.07
C ASN A 84 -18.09 40.43 24.59
N GLU A 85 -19.02 39.97 25.43
CA GLU A 85 -18.92 40.10 26.89
C GLU A 85 -17.67 39.40 27.44
N VAL A 86 -17.45 38.14 27.03
CA VAL A 86 -16.28 37.36 27.43
C VAL A 86 -14.99 37.99 26.92
N LEU A 87 -14.95 38.43 25.66
CA LEU A 87 -13.74 38.96 25.03
C LEU A 87 -13.44 40.43 25.39
N GLN A 88 -14.40 41.18 25.94
CA GLN A 88 -14.16 42.54 26.44
C GLN A 88 -13.69 42.61 27.89
N ASN A 89 -13.95 41.60 28.72
CA ASN A 89 -13.37 41.55 30.05
C ASN A 89 -11.95 40.98 29.97
N ASP A 90 -10.94 41.71 30.49
CA ASP A 90 -9.53 41.29 30.44
C ASP A 90 -9.30 39.93 31.12
N GLU A 91 -9.90 39.72 32.30
CA GLU A 91 -9.72 38.48 33.08
C GLU A 91 -10.33 37.27 32.37
N LEU A 92 -11.57 37.43 31.87
CA LEU A 92 -12.27 36.36 31.15
C LEU A 92 -11.58 36.04 29.82
N ARG A 93 -11.10 37.08 29.14
CA ARG A 93 -10.36 36.94 27.89
C ARG A 93 -9.05 36.19 28.10
N GLU A 94 -8.26 36.52 29.13
CA GLU A 94 -7.00 35.83 29.38
C GLU A 94 -7.23 34.33 29.67
N ALA A 95 -8.20 34.02 30.53
CA ALA A 95 -8.59 32.64 30.81
C ALA A 95 -9.05 31.90 29.55
N TYR A 96 -9.83 32.57 28.69
CA TYR A 96 -10.27 32.03 27.41
C TYR A 96 -9.10 31.81 26.45
N ASP A 97 -8.17 32.76 26.34
CA ASP A 97 -7.02 32.73 25.43
C ASP A 97 -6.07 31.57 25.77
N VAL A 98 -5.87 31.27 27.06
CA VAL A 98 -5.11 30.10 27.51
C VAL A 98 -5.77 28.80 27.05
N GLN A 99 -7.09 28.67 27.26
CA GLN A 99 -7.83 27.48 26.83
C GLN A 99 -7.86 27.34 25.31
N TYR A 100 -8.01 28.45 24.59
CA TYR A 100 -7.98 28.52 23.14
C TYR A 100 -6.65 27.96 22.61
N ARG A 101 -5.52 28.48 23.10
CA ARG A 101 -4.19 28.05 22.69
C ARG A 101 -3.93 26.59 23.01
N ALA A 102 -4.32 26.12 24.19
CA ALA A 102 -4.17 24.72 24.58
C ALA A 102 -4.92 23.78 23.63
N ARG A 103 -6.17 24.13 23.28
CA ARG A 103 -6.98 23.36 22.32
C ARG A 103 -6.38 23.36 20.92
N MET A 104 -5.90 24.50 20.44
CA MET A 104 -5.24 24.61 19.13
C MET A 104 -3.96 23.78 19.08
N LYS A 105 -3.14 23.82 20.14
CA LYS A 105 -1.93 22.99 20.26
C LYS A 105 -2.26 21.50 20.27
N GLU A 106 -3.31 21.10 20.99
CA GLU A 106 -3.75 19.70 21.05
C GLU A 106 -4.34 19.21 19.72
N ALA A 107 -5.15 20.04 19.05
CA ALA A 107 -5.69 19.72 17.72
C ALA A 107 -4.57 19.52 16.69
N LEU A 108 -3.54 20.39 16.72
CA LEU A 108 -2.37 20.25 15.86
C LEU A 108 -1.57 18.99 16.18
N ARG A 109 -1.39 18.66 17.47
CA ARG A 109 -0.71 17.43 17.89
C ARG A 109 -1.46 16.19 17.39
N ARG A 110 -2.78 16.17 17.54
CA ARG A 110 -3.64 15.09 17.05
C ARG A 110 -3.55 14.94 15.53
N GLN A 111 -3.66 16.04 14.79
CA GLN A 111 -3.51 16.02 13.32
C GLN A 111 -2.16 15.42 12.89
N LYS A 112 -1.06 15.78 13.59
CA LYS A 112 0.27 15.22 13.32
C LYS A 112 0.34 13.72 13.62
N LEU A 113 -0.29 13.26 14.69
CA LEU A 113 -0.37 11.83 15.00
C LEU A 113 -1.21 11.08 13.97
N ASP A 114 -2.37 11.60 13.59
CA ASP A 114 -3.25 10.98 12.58
C ASP A 114 -2.56 10.90 11.21
N ALA A 115 -1.77 11.90 10.84
CA ALA A 115 -0.96 11.86 9.62
C ALA A 115 0.11 10.76 9.68
N LYS A 116 0.81 10.63 10.82
CA LYS A 116 1.81 9.57 11.03
C LYS A 116 1.19 8.18 11.02
N SER A 117 0.06 8.00 11.71
CA SER A 117 -0.66 6.73 11.75
C SER A 117 -1.10 6.29 10.35
N ARG A 118 -1.67 7.21 9.55
CA ARG A 118 -2.05 6.92 8.16
C ARG A 118 -0.85 6.57 7.27
N ALA A 119 0.28 7.26 7.44
CA ALA A 119 1.48 6.95 6.68
C ALA A 119 2.02 5.54 7.00
N MET A 120 2.04 5.16 8.28
CA MET A 120 2.46 3.82 8.72
C MET A 120 1.51 2.73 8.22
N GLU A 121 0.20 2.98 8.26
CA GLU A 121 -0.80 2.04 7.73
C GLU A 121 -0.63 1.82 6.22
N LEU A 122 -0.44 2.89 5.43
CA LEU A 122 -0.21 2.77 4.00
C LEU A 122 1.09 2.01 3.68
N ASP A 123 2.16 2.26 4.42
CA ASP A 123 3.42 1.52 4.27
C ASP A 123 3.24 0.03 4.61
N LEU A 124 2.54 -0.30 5.69
CA LEU A 124 2.25 -1.68 6.06
C LEU A 124 1.43 -2.39 4.97
N VAL A 125 0.35 -1.77 4.51
CA VAL A 125 -0.51 -2.31 3.44
C VAL A 125 0.28 -2.50 2.14
N ALA A 126 1.18 -1.58 1.80
CA ALA A 126 2.04 -1.71 0.62
C ALA A 126 2.98 -2.92 0.75
N ARG A 127 3.61 -3.12 1.92
CA ARG A 127 4.48 -4.27 2.18
C ARG A 127 3.71 -5.59 2.15
N GLU A 128 2.54 -5.64 2.77
CA GLU A 128 1.67 -6.83 2.75
C GLU A 128 1.24 -7.17 1.31
N ARG A 129 0.90 -6.16 0.51
CA ARG A 129 0.55 -6.36 -0.89
C ARG A 129 1.73 -6.86 -1.71
N ALA A 130 2.92 -6.29 -1.52
CA ALA A 130 4.13 -6.71 -2.21
C ALA A 130 4.52 -8.15 -1.85
N ALA A 131 4.46 -8.51 -0.56
CA ALA A 131 4.72 -9.87 -0.11
C ALA A 131 3.72 -10.87 -0.71
N ARG A 132 2.43 -10.54 -0.70
CA ARG A 132 1.38 -11.38 -1.29
C ARG A 132 1.55 -11.54 -2.80
N GLU A 133 1.98 -10.50 -3.50
CA GLU A 133 2.26 -10.57 -4.93
C GLU A 133 3.51 -11.41 -5.20
N GLY A 134 4.56 -11.27 -4.41
CA GLY A 134 5.75 -12.12 -4.48
C GLY A 134 5.42 -13.60 -4.26
N GLU A 135 4.56 -13.93 -3.30
CA GLU A 135 4.11 -15.31 -3.06
C GLU A 135 3.31 -15.86 -4.25
N LYS A 136 2.41 -15.05 -4.84
CA LYS A 136 1.67 -15.44 -6.05
C LYS A 136 2.60 -15.68 -7.22
N GLN A 137 3.59 -14.82 -7.43
CA GLN A 137 4.58 -14.96 -8.50
C GLN A 137 5.43 -16.22 -8.30
N ALA A 138 5.88 -16.49 -7.06
CA ALA A 138 6.61 -17.70 -6.74
C ALA A 138 5.79 -18.98 -7.01
N ARG A 139 4.50 -18.98 -6.60
CA ARG A 139 3.58 -20.08 -6.91
C ARG A 139 3.38 -20.26 -8.41
N ALA A 140 3.13 -19.17 -9.14
CA ALA A 140 2.97 -19.22 -10.60
C ALA A 140 4.24 -19.72 -11.31
N ALA A 141 5.43 -19.29 -10.86
CA ALA A 141 6.70 -19.76 -11.39
C ALA A 141 6.93 -21.24 -11.10
N HIS A 142 6.62 -21.70 -9.89
CA HIS A 142 6.67 -23.13 -9.53
C HIS A 142 5.74 -23.97 -10.41
N ASP A 143 4.49 -23.53 -10.59
CA ASP A 143 3.51 -24.24 -11.41
C ASP A 143 3.93 -24.27 -12.89
N ALA A 144 4.48 -23.18 -13.41
CA ALA A 144 5.05 -23.12 -14.75
C ALA A 144 6.26 -24.04 -14.92
N ALA A 145 7.13 -24.13 -13.92
CA ALA A 145 8.27 -25.06 -13.92
C ALA A 145 7.80 -26.52 -13.93
N LEU A 146 6.78 -26.86 -13.14
CA LEU A 146 6.17 -28.19 -13.15
C LEU A 146 5.56 -28.53 -14.52
N GLN A 147 4.83 -27.60 -15.12
CA GLN A 147 4.27 -27.80 -16.47
C GLN A 147 5.36 -28.01 -17.51
N THR A 148 6.44 -27.23 -17.44
CA THR A 148 7.59 -27.36 -18.34
C THR A 148 8.27 -28.71 -18.17
N ALA A 149 8.49 -29.15 -16.92
CA ALA A 149 9.07 -30.45 -16.62
C ALA A 149 8.20 -31.61 -17.14
N GLN A 150 6.87 -31.52 -16.95
CA GLN A 150 5.94 -32.51 -17.48
C GLN A 150 5.97 -32.56 -19.01
N TRP A 151 6.04 -31.41 -19.67
CA TRP A 151 6.16 -31.34 -21.12
C TRP A 151 7.46 -32.01 -21.62
N ILE A 152 8.61 -31.68 -21.03
CA ILE A 152 9.90 -32.31 -21.37
C ILE A 152 9.82 -33.83 -21.18
N GLN A 153 9.27 -34.32 -20.07
CA GLN A 153 9.11 -35.75 -19.83
C GLN A 153 8.23 -36.42 -20.90
N SER A 154 7.18 -35.74 -21.36
CA SER A 154 6.30 -36.25 -22.41
C SER A 154 7.00 -36.33 -23.77
N GLU A 155 7.86 -35.35 -24.10
CA GLU A 155 8.67 -35.36 -25.32
C GLU A 155 9.73 -36.44 -25.29
N ASP A 156 10.44 -36.58 -24.17
CA ASP A 156 11.41 -37.66 -23.95
C ASP A 156 10.75 -39.04 -24.05
N ALA A 157 9.55 -39.20 -23.48
CA ALA A 157 8.79 -40.44 -23.59
C ALA A 157 8.38 -40.73 -25.04
N ALA A 158 7.94 -39.71 -25.79
CA ALA A 158 7.60 -39.84 -27.20
C ALA A 158 8.82 -40.20 -28.06
N PHE A 159 9.98 -39.60 -27.78
CA PHE A 159 11.24 -39.92 -28.43
C PHE A 159 11.67 -41.36 -28.14
N LYS A 160 11.67 -41.79 -26.86
CA LYS A 160 11.95 -43.17 -26.45
C LYS A 160 11.02 -44.18 -27.12
N ARG A 161 9.74 -43.86 -27.29
CA ARG A 161 8.79 -44.72 -28.01
C ARG A 161 9.18 -44.86 -29.48
N LYS A 162 9.40 -43.74 -30.18
CA LYS A 162 9.82 -43.74 -31.59
C LYS A 162 11.11 -44.54 -31.82
N THR A 163 12.09 -44.41 -30.93
CA THR A 163 13.36 -45.15 -31.05
C THR A 163 13.18 -46.64 -30.80
N LEU A 164 12.37 -47.03 -29.81
CA LEU A 164 12.03 -48.43 -29.56
C LEU A 164 11.25 -49.06 -30.73
N ASP A 165 10.27 -48.34 -31.30
CA ASP A 165 9.50 -48.81 -32.46
C ASP A 165 10.43 -49.04 -33.67
N ALA A 166 11.31 -48.09 -33.98
CA ALA A 166 12.29 -48.24 -35.06
C ALA A 166 13.24 -49.44 -34.86
N LEU A 167 13.67 -49.69 -33.62
CA LEU A 167 14.49 -50.85 -33.28
C LEU A 167 13.72 -52.17 -33.42
N ALA A 168 12.44 -52.18 -33.04
CA ALA A 168 11.56 -53.33 -33.22
C ALA A 168 11.30 -53.63 -34.70
N GLU A 169 11.10 -52.60 -35.53
CA GLU A 169 10.98 -52.74 -36.99
C GLU A 169 12.24 -53.36 -37.59
N THR A 170 13.42 -52.87 -37.17
CA THR A 170 14.73 -53.39 -37.61
C THR A 170 14.91 -54.86 -37.20
N SER A 171 14.51 -55.21 -35.97
CA SER A 171 14.60 -56.58 -35.45
C SER A 171 13.62 -57.53 -36.16
N ARG A 172 12.40 -57.07 -36.47
CA ARG A 172 11.42 -57.83 -37.26
C ARG A 172 11.90 -58.07 -38.68
N SER A 173 12.44 -57.04 -39.33
CA SER A 173 13.04 -57.16 -40.66
C SER A 173 14.24 -58.13 -40.67
N ALA A 174 15.07 -58.13 -39.62
CA ALA A 174 16.16 -59.09 -39.46
C ALA A 174 15.68 -60.53 -39.23
N HIS A 175 14.57 -60.72 -38.49
CA HIS A 175 13.95 -62.03 -38.27
C HIS A 175 13.26 -62.57 -39.54
N ASP A 176 12.57 -61.74 -40.31
CA ASP A 176 11.97 -62.13 -41.61
C ASP A 176 13.02 -62.44 -42.68
N SER A 177 14.24 -61.92 -42.52
CA SER A 177 15.38 -62.21 -43.39
C SER A 177 16.18 -63.46 -42.98
N MET A 178 15.77 -64.17 -41.92
CA MET A 178 16.40 -65.42 -41.47
C MET A 178 15.70 -66.63 -42.12
N PRO A 179 16.40 -67.44 -42.94
CA PRO A 179 15.81 -68.62 -43.55
C PRO A 179 15.48 -69.68 -42.48
N LEU A 180 14.24 -70.19 -42.51
CA LEU A 180 13.75 -71.28 -41.65
C LEU A 180 14.53 -72.58 -41.92
N HIS A 181 15.58 -72.83 -41.15
CA HIS A 181 16.25 -74.12 -41.11
C HIS A 181 15.89 -74.85 -39.82
N SER A 182 15.21 -75.99 -39.96
CA SER A 182 14.96 -76.91 -38.86
C SER A 182 16.27 -77.61 -38.47
N SER A 183 16.84 -77.26 -37.33
CA SER A 183 17.80 -78.14 -36.68
C SER A 183 17.80 -77.90 -35.17
N SER A 184 17.42 -78.94 -34.46
CA SER A 184 17.78 -79.19 -33.07
C SER A 184 19.28 -78.97 -32.85
N SER A 185 19.67 -78.01 -32.03
CA SER A 185 20.81 -78.15 -31.14
C SER A 185 20.81 -77.06 -30.09
N SER A 186 20.82 -77.51 -28.85
CA SER A 186 21.22 -76.77 -27.67
C SER A 186 22.58 -76.12 -27.86
N SER A 187 22.67 -74.80 -27.70
CA SER A 187 23.91 -74.12 -27.32
C SER A 187 23.59 -72.80 -26.63
N SER A 188 23.72 -72.83 -25.31
CA SER A 188 23.81 -71.65 -24.45
C SER A 188 24.93 -70.74 -24.94
N SER A 189 24.58 -69.67 -25.66
CA SER A 189 25.52 -68.59 -25.96
C SER A 189 25.13 -67.35 -25.17
N ARG A 190 25.89 -67.11 -24.10
CA ARG A 190 25.87 -65.84 -23.35
C ARG A 190 26.57 -64.79 -24.20
N HIS A 191 25.85 -64.11 -25.07
CA HIS A 191 26.34 -62.90 -25.71
C HIS A 191 26.01 -61.70 -24.83
N ALA A 192 26.90 -61.41 -23.88
CA ALA A 192 27.04 -60.06 -23.37
C ALA A 192 27.50 -59.18 -24.54
N SER A 193 26.67 -58.23 -24.94
CA SER A 193 26.96 -57.28 -26.01
C SER A 193 28.19 -56.45 -25.64
N THR A 194 29.33 -56.81 -26.23
CA THR A 194 30.55 -56.02 -26.14
C THR A 194 30.36 -54.79 -27.02
N LEU A 195 29.93 -53.68 -26.43
CA LEU A 195 30.05 -52.36 -27.05
C LEU A 195 31.48 -52.21 -27.57
N SER A 196 31.60 -51.95 -28.88
CA SER A 196 32.89 -51.71 -29.54
C SER A 196 33.68 -50.64 -28.77
N ALA A 197 35.00 -50.82 -28.65
CA ALA A 197 35.88 -49.91 -27.92
C ALA A 197 35.77 -48.45 -28.39
N ALA A 198 35.34 -48.20 -29.63
CA ALA A 198 35.03 -46.87 -30.14
C ALA A 198 33.80 -46.23 -29.45
N SER A 199 32.73 -47.03 -29.24
CA SER A 199 31.49 -46.57 -28.62
C SER A 199 31.64 -46.34 -27.11
N LYS A 200 32.49 -47.13 -26.42
CA LYS A 200 32.83 -46.85 -25.01
C LYS A 200 33.58 -45.54 -24.82
N LYS A 201 34.52 -45.20 -25.71
CA LYS A 201 35.26 -43.93 -25.66
C LYS A 201 34.35 -42.73 -25.91
N GLU A 202 33.38 -42.86 -26.81
CA GLU A 202 32.37 -41.82 -27.05
C GLU A 202 31.44 -41.66 -25.84
N ILE A 203 30.96 -42.75 -25.23
CA ILE A 203 30.13 -42.70 -24.02
C ILE A 203 30.91 -42.06 -22.86
N ASP A 204 32.18 -42.42 -22.66
CA ASP A 204 33.03 -41.81 -21.63
C ASP A 204 33.29 -40.32 -21.92
N HIS A 205 33.40 -39.93 -23.20
CA HIS A 205 33.58 -38.53 -23.59
C HIS A 205 32.32 -37.70 -23.29
N TYR A 206 31.13 -38.20 -23.67
CA TYR A 206 29.87 -37.51 -23.37
C TYR A 206 29.58 -37.48 -21.86
N ALA A 207 29.91 -38.53 -21.11
CA ALA A 207 29.78 -38.54 -19.65
C ALA A 207 30.72 -37.52 -18.97
N LYS A 208 31.90 -37.25 -19.54
CA LYS A 208 32.82 -36.22 -19.04
C LYS A 208 32.29 -34.81 -19.30
N LEU A 209 31.77 -34.56 -20.50
CA LEU A 209 31.13 -33.30 -20.89
C LEU A 209 29.92 -32.99 -20.01
N PHE A 210 29.10 -34.00 -19.68
CA PHE A 210 27.94 -33.81 -18.81
C PHE A 210 28.33 -33.39 -17.40
N ARG A 211 29.37 -34.01 -16.81
CA ARG A 211 29.84 -33.63 -15.46
C ARG A 211 30.40 -32.22 -15.41
N THR A 212 31.16 -31.81 -16.42
CA THR A 212 31.69 -30.43 -16.47
C THR A 212 30.56 -29.41 -16.61
N TYR A 213 29.49 -29.72 -17.35
CA TYR A 213 28.31 -28.87 -17.44
C TYR A 213 27.53 -28.80 -16.10
N GLU A 214 27.41 -29.93 -15.38
CA GLU A 214 26.79 -29.94 -14.05
C GLU A 214 27.58 -29.12 -13.03
N ASP A 215 28.91 -29.23 -13.04
CA ASP A 215 29.79 -28.45 -12.14
C ASP A 215 29.75 -26.94 -12.47
N GLU A 216 29.71 -26.56 -13.75
CA GLU A 216 29.59 -25.16 -14.17
C GLU A 216 28.23 -24.55 -13.81
N ILE A 217 27.14 -25.32 -13.92
CA ILE A 217 25.79 -24.88 -13.53
C ILE A 217 25.69 -24.72 -12.01
N LEU A 218 26.28 -25.64 -11.23
CA LEU A 218 26.31 -25.54 -9.78
C LEU A 218 27.15 -24.34 -9.31
N ALA A 219 28.30 -24.09 -9.93
CA ALA A 219 29.12 -22.92 -9.64
C ALA A 219 28.42 -21.59 -9.98
N ALA A 220 27.64 -21.55 -11.06
CA ALA A 220 26.85 -20.37 -11.43
C ALA A 220 25.67 -20.11 -10.47
N LEU A 221 25.10 -21.16 -9.86
CA LEU A 221 24.03 -21.05 -8.86
C LEU A 221 24.52 -20.65 -7.46
N GLU A 222 25.75 -21.02 -7.09
CA GLU A 222 26.36 -20.58 -5.82
C GLU A 222 26.90 -19.13 -5.88
N ALA A 223 27.10 -18.58 -7.07
CA ALA A 223 27.59 -17.22 -7.29
C ALA A 223 26.48 -16.15 -7.43
N ALA A 224 25.20 -16.54 -7.42
CA ALA A 224 24.02 -15.68 -7.53
C ALA A 224 23.32 -15.51 -6.17
#